data_AF-A0A4U0HBZ0-F1
#
_entry.id   AF-A0A4U0HBZ0-F1
#
_cell.length_a   1.000
_cell.length_b   1.000
_cell.length_c   1.000
_cell.angle_alpha   90.00
_cell.angle_beta   90.00
_cell.angle_gamma   90.00
#
_symmetry.space_group_name_H-M   'P 1'
#
loop_
_entity.id
_entity.type
_entity.pdbx_description
1 polymer ?
#
loop_
_entity_poly.entity_id
_entity_poly.type
_entity_poly.pdbx_seq_one_letter_code
_entity_poly.pdbx_strand_id
1 'polypeptide(L)'
;MMSLEIQSAVSTLQQQSEVTRASLDTVELDRIDRALDELIRNHTKTSQPLRMVRSARANALKVVKDRARQGLVSFDDPDLYAAKRAEAEAASAYDPLAEFELLDWLDSTPSLTVHQRQLLKAVARGHDAESLACAAGLPVKRMRERISRARSAAFAGYIAEVTCA
;
A
#
# COMPACT_ATOMS: atom_id res chain seq x y z
N MET A 1 11.10 10.22 25.76
CA MET A 1 10.09 11.17 25.26
C MET A 1 9.92 10.89 23.77
N MET A 2 8.71 10.64 23.27
CA MET A 2 8.48 10.41 21.83
C MET A 2 8.62 11.72 21.05
N SER A 3 9.27 11.67 19.89
CA SER A 3 9.41 12.85 19.04
C SER A 3 8.07 13.32 18.46
N LEU A 4 7.98 14.58 18.04
CA LEU A 4 6.77 15.14 17.43
C LEU A 4 6.44 14.45 16.10
N GLU A 5 7.45 14.02 15.36
CA GLU A 5 7.29 13.29 14.10
C GLU A 5 6.62 11.93 14.32
N ILE A 6 7.03 11.22 15.38
CA ILE A 6 6.43 9.94 15.76
C ILE A 6 5.00 10.12 16.24
N GLN A 7 4.74 11.15 17.06
CA GLN A 7 3.38 11.45 17.49
C GLN A 7 2.45 11.73 16.30
N SER A 8 2.94 12.45 15.29
CA SER A 8 2.22 12.71 14.04
C SER A 8 1.96 11.44 13.22
N ALA A 9 2.97 10.57 13.09
CA ALA A 9 2.83 9.28 12.40
C ALA A 9 1.86 8.33 13.12
N VAL A 10 1.91 8.27 14.45
CA VAL A 10 0.99 7.48 15.28
C VAL A 10 -0.45 7.98 15.15
N SER A 11 -0.67 9.30 15.23
CA SER A 11 -1.99 9.91 15.06
C SER A 11 -2.60 9.59 13.68
N THR A 12 -1.77 9.63 12.64
CA THR A 12 -2.19 9.26 11.27
C THR A 12 -2.67 7.81 11.19
N LEU A 13 -1.92 6.87 11.78
CA LEU A 13 -2.31 5.45 11.81
C LEU A 13 -3.56 5.20 12.66
N GLN A 14 -3.74 5.94 13.76
CA GLN A 14 -4.93 5.84 14.61
C GLN A 14 -6.19 6.29 13.86
N GLN A 15 -6.14 7.41 13.15
CA GLN A 15 -7.25 7.86 12.29
C GLN A 15 -7.57 6.83 11.21
N GLN A 16 -6.54 6.21 10.60
CA GLN A 16 -6.75 5.13 9.64
C GLN A 16 -7.41 3.90 10.29
N SER A 17 -7.02 3.52 11.52
CA SER A 17 -7.64 2.41 12.26
C SER A 17 -9.14 2.62 12.46
N GLU A 18 -9.56 3.83 12.81
CA GLU A 18 -10.99 4.16 13.01
C GLU A 18 -11.81 3.99 11.72
N VAL A 19 -11.27 4.45 10.59
CA VAL A 19 -11.91 4.28 9.28
C VAL A 19 -11.97 2.80 8.89
N THR A 20 -10.90 2.05 9.08
CA THR A 20 -10.83 0.62 8.74
C THR A 20 -11.75 -0.24 9.63
N ARG A 21 -11.94 0.14 10.90
CA ARG A 21 -12.93 -0.53 11.78
C ARG A 21 -14.35 -0.41 11.22
N ALA A 22 -14.69 0.72 10.60
CA ALA A 22 -15.99 0.90 9.97
C ALA A 22 -16.19 -0.01 8.75
N SER A 23 -15.12 -0.41 8.06
CA SER A 23 -15.17 -1.30 6.89
C SER A 23 -14.98 -2.79 7.23
N LEU A 24 -14.76 -3.14 8.50
CA LEU A 24 -14.53 -4.52 8.98
C LEU A 24 -13.37 -5.26 8.27
N ASP A 25 -12.38 -4.53 7.77
CA ASP A 25 -11.19 -5.12 7.14
C ASP A 25 -10.20 -5.56 8.22
N THR A 26 -10.35 -6.79 8.70
CA THR A 26 -9.53 -7.34 9.79
C THR A 26 -8.06 -7.48 9.43
N VAL A 27 -7.75 -7.68 8.15
CA VAL A 27 -6.36 -7.81 7.67
C VAL A 27 -5.67 -6.45 7.72
N GLU A 28 -6.36 -5.40 7.29
CA GLU A 28 -5.84 -4.04 7.33
C GLU A 28 -5.75 -3.51 8.77
N LEU A 29 -6.64 -3.93 9.68
CA LEU A 29 -6.52 -3.61 11.11
C LEU A 29 -5.29 -4.24 11.77
N ASP A 30 -5.09 -5.55 11.62
CA ASP A 30 -3.91 -6.25 12.16
C ASP A 30 -2.59 -5.65 11.63
N ARG A 31 -2.66 -5.12 10.41
CA ARG A 31 -1.55 -4.44 9.77
C ARG A 31 -1.30 -3.04 10.35
N ILE A 32 -2.34 -2.25 10.60
CA ILE A 32 -2.22 -0.95 11.27
C ILE A 32 -1.67 -1.12 12.70
N ASP A 33 -2.15 -2.12 13.43
CA ASP A 33 -1.68 -2.42 14.79
C ASP A 33 -0.18 -2.76 14.81
N ARG A 34 0.30 -3.60 13.87
CA ARG A 34 1.74 -3.88 13.75
C ARG A 34 2.57 -2.68 13.31
N ALA A 35 2.01 -1.81 12.47
CA ALA A 35 2.70 -0.58 12.09
C ALA A 35 2.84 0.38 13.28
N LEU A 36 1.82 0.46 14.14
CA LEU A 36 1.88 1.20 15.41
C LEU A 36 2.96 0.63 16.33
N ASP A 37 3.01 -0.70 16.50
CA ASP A 37 4.04 -1.38 17.29
C ASP A 37 5.45 -1.06 16.78
N GLU A 38 5.65 -1.04 15.45
CA GLU A 38 6.95 -0.77 14.84
C GLU A 38 7.41 0.68 15.06
N LEU A 39 6.49 1.65 14.99
CA LEU A 39 6.80 3.05 15.30
C LEU A 39 7.14 3.26 16.78
N ILE A 40 6.41 2.59 17.68
CA ILE A 40 6.67 2.65 19.13
C ILE A 40 8.01 1.99 19.47
N ARG A 41 8.31 0.84 18.85
CA ARG A 41 9.59 0.12 19.03
C ARG A 41 10.78 0.93 18.52
N ASN A 42 10.62 1.63 17.39
CA ASN A 42 11.67 2.44 16.78
C ASN A 42 11.52 3.94 17.07
N HIS A 43 11.02 4.32 18.26
CA HIS A 43 10.69 5.70 18.60
C HIS A 43 11.88 6.70 18.66
N THR A 44 13.09 6.25 18.36
CA THR A 44 14.29 7.11 18.24
C THR A 44 14.68 7.38 16.79
N LYS A 45 14.13 6.63 15.83
CA LYS A 45 14.38 6.82 14.39
C LYS A 45 13.37 7.82 13.84
N THR A 46 13.82 9.06 13.66
CA THR A 46 12.97 10.14 13.13
C THR A 46 13.17 10.31 11.63
N SER A 47 12.07 10.56 10.93
CA SER A 47 12.02 10.91 9.51
C SER A 47 10.73 11.72 9.27
N GLN A 48 10.43 12.05 8.02
CA GLN A 48 9.14 12.67 7.70
C GLN A 48 7.98 11.73 8.10
N PRO A 49 6.95 12.19 8.83
CA PRO A 49 5.89 11.34 9.37
C PRO A 49 5.22 10.42 8.33
N LEU A 50 4.93 10.92 7.13
CA LEU A 50 4.31 10.12 6.06
C LEU A 50 5.25 9.01 5.56
N ARG A 51 6.56 9.22 5.56
CA ARG A 51 7.54 8.18 5.22
C ARG A 51 7.62 7.13 6.33
N MET A 52 7.54 7.56 7.59
CA MET A 52 7.51 6.65 8.74
C MET A 52 6.27 5.75 8.71
N VAL A 53 5.08 6.33 8.46
CA VAL A 53 3.83 5.58 8.28
C VAL A 53 3.96 4.56 7.16
N ARG A 54 4.39 4.97 5.95
CA ARG A 54 4.56 4.06 4.81
C ARG A 54 5.57 2.94 5.06
N SER A 55 6.68 3.23 5.74
CA SER A 55 7.69 2.22 6.05
C SER A 55 7.18 1.21 7.08
N ALA A 56 6.53 1.67 8.14
CA ALA A 56 5.93 0.81 9.17
C ALA A 56 4.79 -0.04 8.58
N ARG A 57 3.83 0.64 7.95
CA ARG A 57 3.19 0.30 6.66
C ARG A 57 3.55 -1.05 6.00
N ALA A 58 4.64 -0.96 5.25
CA ALA A 58 5.22 -1.96 4.38
C ALA A 58 5.88 -3.10 5.19
N ASN A 59 6.56 -2.79 6.29
CA ASN A 59 7.14 -3.81 7.17
C ASN A 59 6.06 -4.68 7.84
N ALA A 60 4.97 -4.08 8.30
CA ALA A 60 3.82 -4.81 8.82
C ALA A 60 3.21 -5.73 7.77
N LEU A 61 3.13 -5.30 6.51
CA LEU A 61 2.64 -6.13 5.40
C LEU A 61 3.51 -7.37 5.18
N LYS A 62 4.84 -7.24 5.26
CA LYS A 62 5.76 -8.39 5.16
C LYS A 62 5.42 -9.43 6.21
N VAL A 63 5.24 -9.01 7.47
CA VAL A 63 4.91 -9.93 8.58
C VAL A 63 3.54 -10.58 8.40
N VAL A 64 2.52 -9.81 8.00
CA VAL A 64 1.17 -10.33 7.72
C VAL A 64 1.21 -11.37 6.60
N LYS A 65 1.95 -11.08 5.52
CA LYS A 65 2.10 -12.00 4.38
C LYS A 65 2.96 -13.20 4.70
N ASP A 66 4.05 -13.05 5.44
CA ASP A 66 4.89 -14.17 5.87
C ASP A 66 4.09 -15.11 6.74
N ARG A 67 3.23 -14.61 7.64
CA ARG A 67 2.27 -15.46 8.37
C ARG A 67 1.24 -16.12 7.47
N ALA A 68 0.66 -15.41 6.52
CA ALA A 68 -0.30 -15.98 5.58
C ALA A 68 0.34 -17.05 4.67
N ARG A 69 1.61 -16.85 4.26
CA ARG A 69 2.42 -17.79 3.47
C ARG A 69 2.88 -18.98 4.29
N GLN A 70 3.32 -18.75 5.51
CA GLN A 70 3.73 -19.81 6.43
C GLN A 70 2.53 -20.65 6.85
N GLY A 71 1.32 -20.06 6.81
CA GLY A 71 0.11 -20.68 7.27
C GLY A 71 0.21 -20.98 8.76
N LEU A 72 -0.78 -20.58 9.55
CA LEU A 72 -1.13 -21.38 10.73
C LEU A 72 -1.81 -22.67 10.25
N VAL A 73 -1.19 -23.37 9.31
CA VAL A 73 -1.56 -24.70 8.89
C VAL A 73 -0.43 -25.60 9.35
N SER A 74 -0.67 -26.28 10.46
CA SER A 74 0.09 -27.49 10.77
C SER A 74 -0.16 -28.44 9.61
N PHE A 75 0.76 -28.48 8.66
CA PHE A 75 0.82 -29.59 7.73
C PHE A 75 1.78 -30.59 8.35
N ASP A 76 1.22 -31.69 8.86
CA ASP A 76 1.98 -32.87 9.26
C ASP A 76 2.65 -33.55 8.03
N ASP A 77 2.51 -32.96 6.84
CA ASP A 77 3.02 -33.44 5.56
C ASP A 77 4.10 -32.50 4.97
N PRO A 78 5.39 -32.91 5.02
CA PRO A 78 6.53 -32.15 4.50
C PRO A 78 6.47 -31.86 2.99
N ASP A 79 5.84 -32.73 2.21
CA ASP A 79 5.82 -32.62 0.74
C ASP A 79 4.84 -31.52 0.28
N LEU A 80 3.73 -31.37 1.00
CA LEU A 80 2.76 -30.31 0.76
C LEU A 80 3.32 -28.92 1.07
N TYR A 81 4.14 -28.81 2.12
CA TYR A 81 4.85 -27.58 2.49
C TYR A 81 5.87 -27.19 1.43
N ALA A 82 6.67 -28.14 0.94
CA ALA A 82 7.65 -27.90 -0.12
C ALA A 82 6.98 -27.44 -1.43
N ALA A 83 5.87 -28.05 -1.82
CA ALA A 83 5.12 -27.67 -3.01
C ALA A 83 4.53 -26.26 -2.92
N LYS A 84 3.94 -25.88 -1.78
CA LYS A 84 3.37 -24.54 -1.58
C LYS A 84 4.43 -23.45 -1.48
N ARG A 85 5.58 -23.77 -0.89
CA ARG A 85 6.75 -22.88 -0.88
C ARG A 85 7.28 -22.64 -2.29
N ALA A 86 7.41 -23.69 -3.09
CA ALA A 86 7.85 -23.57 -4.49
C ALA A 86 6.86 -22.75 -5.35
N GLU A 87 5.54 -22.90 -5.12
CA GLU A 87 4.51 -22.09 -5.77
C GLU A 87 4.63 -20.59 -5.40
N ALA A 88 4.88 -20.29 -4.12
CA ALA A 88 5.09 -18.93 -3.65
C ALA A 88 6.40 -18.30 -4.14
N GLU A 89 7.47 -19.09 -4.27
CA GLU A 89 8.76 -18.67 -4.83
C GLU A 89 8.70 -18.48 -6.37
N ALA A 90 7.89 -19.27 -7.09
CA ALA A 90 7.68 -19.12 -8.54
C ALA A 90 6.89 -17.84 -8.92
N ALA A 91 6.13 -17.27 -8.00
CA ALA A 91 5.40 -16.01 -8.20
C ALA A 91 6.30 -14.74 -8.09
N SER A 92 7.62 -14.89 -7.93
CA SER A 92 8.58 -13.85 -7.52
C SER A 92 8.91 -12.74 -8.57
N ALA A 93 8.23 -12.64 -9.70
CA ALA A 93 8.35 -11.47 -10.59
C ALA A 93 7.41 -10.32 -10.18
N TYR A 94 6.38 -10.63 -9.40
CA TYR A 94 5.52 -9.67 -8.75
C TYR A 94 6.19 -9.27 -7.42
N ASP A 95 6.42 -7.97 -7.21
CA ASP A 95 6.76 -7.45 -5.89
C ASP A 95 5.50 -6.84 -5.24
N PRO A 96 4.74 -7.64 -4.46
CA PRO A 96 3.58 -7.17 -3.74
C PRO A 96 3.88 -6.05 -2.73
N LEU A 97 5.15 -5.82 -2.37
CA LEU A 97 5.56 -4.70 -1.53
C LEU A 97 5.56 -3.40 -2.34
N ALA A 98 6.14 -3.43 -3.54
CA ALA A 98 6.17 -2.28 -4.44
C ALA A 98 4.76 -1.83 -4.87
N GLU A 99 3.87 -2.78 -5.21
CA GLU A 99 2.46 -2.44 -5.49
C GLU A 99 1.78 -1.81 -4.26
N PHE A 100 2.01 -2.39 -3.08
CA PHE A 100 1.44 -1.88 -1.85
C PHE A 100 1.93 -0.46 -1.53
N GLU A 101 3.25 -0.24 -1.53
CA GLU A 101 3.86 1.06 -1.24
C GLU A 101 3.35 2.12 -2.22
N LEU A 102 3.12 1.73 -3.48
CA LEU A 102 2.52 2.59 -4.49
C LEU A 102 1.06 2.92 -4.17
N LEU A 103 0.23 1.93 -3.83
CA LEU A 103 -1.18 2.15 -3.48
C LEU A 103 -1.34 3.00 -2.21
N ASP A 104 -0.48 2.78 -1.21
CA ASP A 104 -0.47 3.54 0.03
C ASP A 104 -0.03 4.99 -0.19
N TRP A 105 1.03 5.16 -0.97
CA TRP A 105 1.47 6.49 -1.38
C TRP A 105 0.38 7.20 -2.19
N LEU A 106 -0.29 6.49 -3.10
CA LEU A 106 -1.45 7.00 -3.81
C LEU A 106 -2.58 7.39 -2.87
N ASP A 107 -2.67 6.88 -1.63
CA ASP A 107 -3.67 7.27 -0.64
C ASP A 107 -3.30 8.50 0.18
N SER A 108 -2.01 8.71 0.43
CA SER A 108 -1.55 9.82 1.28
C SER A 108 -0.98 11.01 0.52
N THR A 109 -0.64 10.87 -0.77
CA THR A 109 0.11 11.92 -1.50
C THR A 109 -0.70 13.21 -1.67
N PRO A 110 -0.16 14.39 -1.36
CA PRO A 110 -0.81 15.66 -1.69
C PRO A 110 -0.68 16.04 -3.17
N SER A 111 0.24 15.42 -3.93
CA SER A 111 0.53 15.79 -5.33
C SER A 111 -0.57 15.40 -6.32
N LEU A 112 -1.58 14.64 -5.90
CA LEU A 112 -2.66 14.15 -6.76
C LEU A 112 -4.03 14.67 -6.34
N THR A 113 -4.78 15.12 -7.34
CA THR A 113 -6.22 15.39 -7.17
C THR A 113 -6.98 14.10 -6.87
N VAL A 114 -8.16 14.22 -6.24
CA VAL A 114 -9.04 13.09 -5.92
C VAL A 114 -9.36 12.25 -7.17
N HIS A 115 -9.64 12.91 -8.30
CA HIS A 115 -9.93 12.21 -9.56
C HIS A 115 -8.73 11.46 -10.13
N GLN A 116 -7.53 12.04 -10.10
CA GLN A 116 -6.32 11.35 -10.55
C GLN A 116 -6.03 10.12 -9.68
N ARG A 117 -6.22 10.26 -8.36
CA ARG A 117 -6.06 9.16 -7.40
C ARG A 117 -7.00 8.01 -7.69
N GLN A 118 -8.30 8.30 -7.83
CA GLN A 118 -9.30 7.29 -8.14
C GLN A 118 -9.02 6.60 -9.48
N LEU A 119 -8.63 7.37 -10.50
CA LEU A 119 -8.29 6.83 -11.82
C LEU A 119 -7.09 5.87 -11.75
N LEU A 120 -6.01 6.27 -11.07
CA LEU A 120 -4.82 5.43 -10.94
C LEU A 120 -5.07 4.18 -10.10
N LYS A 121 -5.89 4.27 -9.05
CA LYS A 121 -6.32 3.10 -8.29
C LYS A 121 -7.14 2.12 -9.13
N ALA A 122 -8.03 2.62 -9.98
CA ALA A 122 -8.80 1.76 -10.86
C ALA A 122 -7.89 1.04 -11.87
N VAL A 123 -6.91 1.75 -12.44
CA VAL A 123 -5.90 1.15 -13.32
C VAL A 123 -5.04 0.11 -12.58
N ALA A 124 -4.63 0.38 -11.34
CA ALA A 124 -3.88 -0.58 -10.52
C ALA A 124 -4.69 -1.86 -10.21
N ARG A 125 -6.02 -1.74 -10.10
CA ARG A 125 -6.93 -2.89 -9.92
C ARG A 125 -7.21 -3.67 -11.21
N GLY A 126 -6.56 -3.31 -12.33
CA GLY A 126 -6.70 -4.01 -13.61
C GLY A 126 -7.76 -3.45 -14.55
N HIS A 127 -8.40 -2.32 -14.23
CA HIS A 127 -9.28 -1.67 -15.20
C HIS A 127 -8.47 -1.06 -16.35
N ASP A 128 -8.86 -1.39 -17.58
CA ASP A 128 -8.26 -0.83 -18.78
C ASP A 128 -8.92 0.50 -19.20
N ALA A 129 -8.34 1.15 -20.21
CA ALA A 129 -8.86 2.44 -20.69
C ALA A 129 -10.26 2.35 -21.32
N GLU A 130 -10.67 1.17 -21.80
CA GLU A 130 -11.93 0.95 -22.51
C GLU A 130 -13.09 0.81 -21.53
N SER A 131 -12.92 -0.05 -20.51
CA SER A 131 -13.86 -0.19 -19.40
C SER A 131 -14.06 1.13 -18.65
N LEU A 132 -12.99 1.86 -18.37
CA LEU A 132 -13.06 3.17 -17.72
C LEU A 132 -13.73 4.23 -18.61
N ALA A 133 -13.44 4.23 -19.91
CA ALA A 133 -14.06 5.16 -20.86
C ALA A 133 -15.57 4.93 -20.98
N CYS A 134 -15.99 3.66 -21.05
CA CYS A 134 -17.38 3.25 -21.07
C CYS A 134 -18.11 3.72 -19.80
N ALA A 135 -17.54 3.42 -18.62
CA ALA A 135 -18.13 3.82 -17.34
C ALA A 135 -18.25 5.35 -17.17
N ALA A 136 -17.33 6.11 -17.76
CA ALA A 136 -17.32 7.57 -17.69
C ALA A 136 -18.08 8.27 -18.83
N GLY A 137 -18.61 7.54 -19.82
CA GLY A 137 -19.26 8.11 -21.00
C GLY A 137 -18.32 8.94 -21.89
N LEU A 138 -17.04 8.56 -21.97
CA LEU A 138 -16.01 9.31 -22.70
C LEU A 138 -15.42 8.52 -23.87
N PRO A 139 -14.86 9.20 -24.89
CA PRO A 139 -14.08 8.53 -25.91
C PRO A 139 -12.83 7.86 -25.30
N VAL A 140 -12.51 6.63 -25.73
CA VAL A 140 -11.34 5.85 -25.25
C VAL A 140 -10.04 6.65 -25.38
N LYS A 141 -9.87 7.40 -26.49
CA LYS A 141 -8.70 8.28 -26.70
C LYS A 141 -8.55 9.31 -25.58
N ARG A 142 -9.64 9.93 -25.14
CA ARG A 142 -9.64 10.90 -24.04
C ARG A 142 -9.33 10.23 -22.69
N MET A 143 -9.79 9.01 -22.47
CA MET A 143 -9.45 8.26 -21.26
C MET A 143 -7.97 7.89 -21.22
N ARG A 144 -7.39 7.43 -22.35
CA ARG A 144 -5.94 7.17 -22.46
C ARG A 144 -5.11 8.43 -22.18
N GLU A 145 -5.52 9.59 -22.70
CA GLU A 145 -4.90 10.89 -22.39
C GLU A 145 -4.96 11.21 -20.88
N ARG A 146 -6.12 11.00 -20.24
CA ARG A 146 -6.29 11.23 -18.79
C ARG A 146 -5.41 10.31 -17.96
N ILE A 147 -5.35 9.02 -18.28
CA ILE A 147 -4.50 8.04 -17.61
C ILE A 147 -3.03 8.44 -17.75
N SER A 148 -2.60 8.82 -18.96
CA SER A 148 -1.23 9.26 -19.23
C SER A 148 -0.86 10.48 -18.38
N ARG A 149 -1.69 11.53 -18.38
CA ARG A 149 -1.46 12.73 -17.54
C ARG A 149 -1.44 12.42 -16.05
N ALA A 150 -2.34 11.56 -15.57
CA ALA A 150 -2.37 11.14 -14.18
C ALA A 150 -1.09 10.38 -13.79
N ARG A 151 -0.60 9.49 -14.65
CA ARG A 151 0.68 8.78 -14.45
C ARG A 151 1.86 9.73 -14.42
N SER A 152 1.92 10.71 -15.33
CA SER A 152 2.99 11.73 -15.32
C SER A 152 2.99 12.56 -14.05
N ALA A 153 1.81 13.01 -13.58
CA ALA A 153 1.69 13.75 -12.32
C ALA A 153 2.11 12.87 -11.13
N ALA A 154 1.69 11.61 -11.12
CA ALA A 154 2.05 10.67 -10.07
C ALA A 154 3.56 10.41 -10.03
N PHE A 155 4.19 10.22 -11.18
CA PHE A 155 5.63 10.03 -11.28
C PHE A 155 6.40 11.24 -10.74
N ALA A 156 6.02 12.45 -11.13
CA ALA A 156 6.64 13.68 -10.64
C ALA A 156 6.47 13.84 -9.12
N GLY A 157 5.26 13.61 -8.60
CA GLY A 157 4.97 13.65 -7.17
C GLY A 157 5.75 12.60 -6.39
N TYR A 158 5.83 11.36 -6.90
CA TYR A 158 6.57 10.28 -6.26
C TYR A 158 8.06 10.61 -6.17
N ILE A 159 8.67 11.12 -7.25
CA ILE A 159 10.08 11.54 -7.23
C ILE A 159 10.30 12.60 -6.15
N ALA A 160 9.47 13.64 -6.14
CA ALA A 160 9.60 14.75 -5.19
C ALA A 160 9.43 14.30 -3.73
N GLU A 161 8.48 13.40 -3.45
CA GLU A 161 8.11 13.01 -2.08
C GLU A 161 8.88 11.80 -1.55
N VAL A 162 9.43 10.96 -2.43
CA VAL A 162 10.00 9.66 -2.04
C VAL A 162 11.47 9.54 -2.36
N THR A 163 11.93 10.12 -3.47
CA THR A 163 13.35 10.03 -3.88
C THR A 163 14.18 11.26 -3.56
N CYS A 164 13.56 12.45 -3.52
CA CYS A 164 14.24 13.71 -3.23
C CYS A 164 14.10 14.20 -1.78
N ALA A 165 13.47 13.39 -0.91
CA ALA A 165 13.25 13.66 0.51
C ALA A 165 14.04 12.70 1.41
#